data_AF-A0A0E9XVF0-F1
#
_entry.id   AF-A0A0E9XVF0-F1
#
_cell.length_a   1.000
_cell.length_b   1.000
_cell.length_c   1.000
_cell.angle_alpha   90.00
_cell.angle_beta   90.00
_cell.angle_gamma   90.00
#
_symmetry.space_group_name_H-M   'P 1'
#
loop_
_entity.id
_entity.type
_entity.pdbx_description
1 polymer ?
#
loop_
_entity_poly.entity_id
_entity_poly.type
_entity_poly.pdbx_seq_one_letter_code
_entity_poly.pdbx_strand_id
1 'polypeptide(L)'
;MKDEQVKKQIGECIRLSVPGPHAFLLVVRLGRFTQEDKSAVQWIKKHFGEEASRYTMLLFTGADQIKKKSVEEFLNGSMLLQELINCCGGRYHIFNNDDKQNLTQVTVLMQKMRR
;
A
#
# COMPACT_ATOMS: atom_id res chain seq x y z
N MET A 1 9.75 -0.99 20.23
CA MET A 1 8.44 -0.83 20.91
C MET A 1 8.16 -2.11 21.69
N LYS A 2 7.51 -2.04 22.87
CA LYS A 2 7.10 -3.26 23.57
C LYS A 2 5.88 -3.88 22.86
N ASP A 3 5.88 -5.19 22.65
CA ASP A 3 4.83 -5.93 21.91
C ASP A 3 3.41 -5.63 22.40
N GLU A 4 3.24 -5.37 23.69
CA GLU A 4 1.97 -5.01 24.31
C GLU A 4 1.40 -3.68 23.80
N GLN A 5 2.27 -2.70 23.57
CA GLN A 5 1.86 -1.40 23.05
C GLN A 5 1.44 -1.50 21.58
N VAL A 6 2.10 -2.36 20.80
CA VAL A 6 1.72 -2.67 19.41
C VAL A 6 0.35 -3.35 19.38
N LYS A 7 0.12 -4.37 20.23
CA LYS A 7 -1.19 -5.04 20.33
C LYS A 7 -2.32 -4.07 20.69
N LYS A 8 -2.07 -3.14 21.61
CA LYS A 8 -3.07 -2.12 21.98
C LYS A 8 -3.45 -1.21 20.81
N GLN A 9 -2.47 -0.76 20.04
CA GLN A 9 -2.72 0.07 18.84
C GLN A 9 -3.47 -0.70 17.75
N ILE A 10 -3.17 -1.99 17.57
CA ILE A 10 -3.90 -2.86 16.65
C ILE A 10 -5.37 -3.00 17.08
N GLY A 11 -5.60 -3.29 18.38
CA GLY A 11 -6.95 -3.41 18.92
C GLY A 11 -7.77 -2.13 18.71
N GLU A 12 -7.14 -0.97 18.90
CA GLU A 12 -7.77 0.32 18.63
C GLU A 12 -8.06 0.54 17.14
N CYS A 13 -7.13 0.16 16.25
CA CYS A 13 -7.35 0.21 14.80
C CYS A 13 -8.55 -0.65 14.37
N ILE A 14 -8.66 -1.88 14.90
CA ILE A 14 -9.81 -2.76 14.63
C ILE A 14 -11.10 -2.12 15.15
N ARG A 15 -11.09 -1.59 16.38
CA ARG A 15 -12.25 -0.93 16.99
C ARG A 15 -12.73 0.28 16.18
N LEU A 16 -11.81 1.11 15.71
CA LEU A 16 -12.11 2.29 14.89
C LEU A 16 -12.59 1.92 13.48
N SER A 17 -12.32 0.69 13.03
CA SER A 17 -12.64 0.23 11.69
C SER A 17 -13.92 -0.60 11.62
N VAL A 18 -14.66 -0.82 12.72
CA VAL A 18 -15.91 -1.61 12.73
C VAL A 18 -16.90 -1.07 11.68
N PRO A 19 -17.54 -1.91 10.84
CA PRO A 19 -17.59 -3.39 10.88
C PRO A 19 -16.30 -4.10 10.42
N GLY A 20 -15.42 -3.40 9.73
CA GLY A 20 -14.12 -3.84 9.26
C GLY A 20 -13.57 -2.83 8.24
N PRO A 21 -12.24 -2.77 8.04
CA PRO A 21 -11.67 -1.90 7.03
C PRO A 21 -12.11 -2.36 5.63
N HIS A 22 -12.53 -1.40 4.79
CA HIS A 22 -12.90 -1.67 3.40
C HIS A 22 -11.69 -1.98 2.52
N ALA A 23 -10.54 -1.37 2.84
CA ALA A 23 -9.28 -1.58 2.15
C ALA A 23 -8.12 -1.24 3.09
N PHE A 24 -6.95 -1.81 2.81
CA PHE A 24 -5.68 -1.39 3.38
C PHE A 24 -4.90 -0.62 2.32
N LEU A 25 -4.27 0.48 2.70
CA LEU A 25 -3.44 1.27 1.79
C LEU A 25 -1.99 1.18 2.27
N LEU A 26 -1.17 0.41 1.56
CA LEU A 26 0.26 0.29 1.86
C LEU A 26 1.02 1.29 1.00
N VAL A 27 1.52 2.36 1.63
CA VAL A 27 2.21 3.45 0.97
C VAL A 27 3.68 3.12 0.80
N VAL A 28 4.15 3.09 -0.45
CA VAL A 28 5.55 2.79 -0.80
C VAL A 28 6.10 3.94 -1.63
N ARG A 29 7.26 4.49 -1.24
CA ARG A 29 7.93 5.51 -2.04
C ARG A 29 8.82 4.85 -3.08
N LEU A 30 8.59 5.16 -4.35
CA LEU A 30 9.42 4.66 -5.44
C LEU A 30 10.87 5.15 -5.26
N GLY A 31 11.82 4.26 -5.55
CA GLY A 31 13.24 4.49 -5.29
C GLY A 31 13.71 4.20 -3.86
N ARG A 32 12.80 3.92 -2.90
CA ARG A 32 13.13 3.61 -1.50
C ARG A 32 12.34 2.41 -0.96
N PHE A 33 12.19 1.38 -1.77
CA PHE A 33 11.58 0.13 -1.34
C PHE A 33 12.52 -0.64 -0.41
N THR A 34 12.00 -1.15 0.71
CA THR A 34 12.79 -1.87 1.71
C THR A 34 12.15 -3.19 2.14
N GLN A 35 12.90 -4.00 2.90
CA GLN A 35 12.40 -5.28 3.43
C GLN A 35 11.24 -5.08 4.42
N GLU A 36 11.18 -3.93 5.08
CA GLU A 36 10.08 -3.53 5.94
C GLU A 36 8.75 -3.44 5.18
N ASP A 37 8.76 -2.95 3.93
CA ASP A 37 7.55 -2.90 3.09
C ASP A 37 6.99 -4.30 2.79
N LYS A 38 7.87 -5.28 2.53
CA LYS A 38 7.49 -6.69 2.36
C LYS A 38 6.96 -7.29 3.66
N SER A 39 7.58 -6.93 4.77
CA SER A 39 7.17 -7.37 6.11
C SER A 39 5.82 -6.78 6.52
N ALA A 40 5.47 -5.59 6.03
CA ALA A 40 4.18 -4.95 6.31
C ALA A 40 2.99 -5.76 5.76
N VAL A 41 3.11 -6.34 4.56
CA VAL A 41 2.05 -7.20 3.99
C VAL A 41 1.87 -8.47 4.84
N GLN A 42 2.96 -9.09 5.28
CA GLN A 42 2.90 -10.25 6.18
C GLN A 42 2.30 -9.88 7.53
N TRP A 43 2.61 -8.69 8.02
CA TRP A 43 2.04 -8.18 9.26
C TRP A 43 0.53 -7.96 9.14
N ILE A 44 0.04 -7.41 8.01
CA ILE A 44 -1.40 -7.25 7.75
C ILE A 44 -2.09 -8.61 7.77
N LYS A 45 -1.55 -9.60 7.04
CA LYS A 45 -2.08 -10.98 7.00
C LYS A 45 -2.17 -11.60 8.40
N LYS A 46 -1.10 -11.46 9.18
CA LYS A 46 -1.02 -12.03 10.54
C LYS A 46 -2.08 -11.47 11.50
N HIS A 47 -2.47 -10.21 11.36
CA HIS A 47 -3.34 -9.54 12.34
C HIS A 47 -4.79 -9.33 11.85
N PHE A 48 -5.01 -9.28 10.53
CA PHE A 48 -6.31 -9.04 9.92
C PHE A 48 -6.82 -10.24 9.08
N GLY A 49 -6.05 -11.33 9.02
CA GLY A 49 -6.38 -12.56 8.30
C GLY A 49 -5.69 -12.66 6.94
N GLU A 50 -5.47 -13.88 6.46
CA GLU A 50 -4.76 -14.12 5.18
C GLU A 50 -5.41 -13.42 3.98
N GLU A 51 -6.73 -13.32 3.97
CA GLU A 51 -7.49 -12.65 2.92
C GLU A 51 -7.32 -11.12 2.94
N ALA A 52 -6.82 -10.53 4.04
CA ALA A 52 -6.63 -9.09 4.17
C ALA A 52 -5.72 -8.53 3.08
N SER A 53 -4.74 -9.30 2.59
CA SER A 53 -3.86 -8.84 1.50
C SER A 53 -4.59 -8.64 0.17
N ARG A 54 -5.74 -9.28 -0.04
CA ARG A 54 -6.60 -9.06 -1.23
C ARG A 54 -7.28 -7.69 -1.18
N TYR A 55 -7.52 -7.19 0.02
CA TYR A 55 -8.07 -5.85 0.27
C TYR A 55 -6.97 -4.78 0.37
N THR A 56 -5.69 -5.17 0.28
CA THR A 56 -4.57 -4.24 0.27
C THR A 56 -4.31 -3.69 -1.12
N MET A 57 -4.17 -2.37 -1.22
CA MET A 57 -3.69 -1.67 -2.41
C MET A 57 -2.35 -1.02 -2.12
N LEU A 58 -1.40 -1.21 -3.02
CA LEU A 58 -0.14 -0.49 -2.99
C LEU A 58 -0.34 0.93 -3.52
N LEU A 59 0.05 1.93 -2.72
CA LEU A 59 0.08 3.32 -3.14
C LEU A 59 1.52 3.74 -3.37
N PHE A 60 1.92 3.83 -4.63
CA PHE A 60 3.24 4.29 -5.01
C PHE A 60 3.31 5.81 -5.02
N THR A 61 4.27 6.37 -4.31
CA THR A 61 4.51 7.82 -4.23
C THR A 61 5.91 8.17 -4.75
N GLY A 62 6.14 9.44 -5.08
CA GLY A 62 7.44 9.92 -5.57
C GLY A 62 7.78 9.49 -6.99
N ALA A 63 6.77 9.13 -7.79
CA ALA A 63 6.93 8.77 -9.21
C ALA A 63 7.53 9.92 -10.03
N ASP A 64 7.15 11.15 -9.70
CA ASP A 64 7.68 12.41 -10.23
C ASP A 64 9.20 12.58 -10.02
N GLN A 65 9.78 11.87 -9.05
CA GLN A 65 11.20 11.96 -8.70
C GLN A 65 12.06 10.92 -9.43
N ILE A 66 11.42 10.00 -10.17
CA ILE A 66 12.11 8.99 -10.97
C ILE A 66 12.58 9.65 -12.27
N LYS A 67 13.87 9.98 -12.32
CA LYS A 67 14.46 10.57 -13.53
C LYS A 67 14.60 9.51 -14.63
N LYS A 68 14.06 9.79 -15.82
CA LYS A 68 14.28 9.09 -17.10
C LYS A 68 13.69 7.69 -17.27
N LYS A 69 12.83 7.21 -16.36
CA LYS A 69 12.08 5.95 -16.54
C LYS A 69 10.62 6.20 -16.29
N SER A 70 9.77 5.59 -17.11
CA SER A 70 8.34 5.48 -16.79
C SER A 70 8.16 4.67 -15.51
N VAL A 71 7.05 4.88 -14.81
CA VAL A 71 6.75 4.10 -13.61
C VAL A 71 6.66 2.61 -13.94
N GLU A 72 6.12 2.25 -15.10
CA GLU A 72 6.02 0.86 -15.55
C GLU A 72 7.42 0.22 -15.71
N GLU A 73 8.38 0.92 -16.31
CA GLU A 73 9.77 0.44 -16.39
C GLU A 73 10.40 0.26 -15.01
N PHE A 74 10.09 1.15 -14.06
CA PHE A 74 10.59 1.02 -12.69
C PHE A 74 9.98 -0.19 -11.97
N LEU A 75 8.67 -0.39 -12.10
CA LEU A 75 7.97 -1.53 -11.50
C LEU A 75 8.41 -2.85 -12.11
N ASN A 76 8.60 -2.91 -13.43
CA ASN A 76 9.02 -4.12 -14.13
C ASN A 76 10.51 -4.43 -13.95
N GLY A 77 11.33 -3.43 -13.63
CA GLY A 77 12.76 -3.59 -13.38
C GLY A 77 13.12 -4.20 -12.01
N SER A 78 12.15 -4.41 -11.12
CA SER A 78 12.38 -4.93 -9.77
C SER A 78 11.51 -6.14 -9.46
N MET A 79 12.14 -7.32 -9.38
CA MET A 79 11.47 -8.57 -9.01
C MET A 79 10.78 -8.47 -7.64
N LEU A 80 11.40 -7.78 -6.68
CA LEU A 80 10.83 -7.60 -5.35
C LEU A 80 9.55 -6.76 -5.37
N LEU A 81 9.49 -5.72 -6.21
CA LEU A 81 8.27 -4.91 -6.37
C LEU A 81 7.17 -5.72 -7.05
N GLN A 82 7.51 -6.51 -8.06
CA GLN A 82 6.56 -7.42 -8.71
C GLN A 82 5.99 -8.43 -7.71
N GLU A 83 6.83 -9.05 -6.87
CA GLU A 83 6.36 -9.94 -5.80
C GLU A 83 5.40 -9.23 -4.84
N LEU A 84 5.70 -8.00 -4.44
CA LEU A 84 4.84 -7.23 -3.54
C LEU A 84 3.50 -6.91 -4.18
N ILE A 85 3.50 -6.47 -5.44
CA ILE A 85 2.30 -6.20 -6.23
C ILE A 85 1.45 -7.47 -6.31
N ASN A 86 2.06 -8.61 -6.59
CA ASN A 86 1.38 -9.89 -6.69
C ASN A 86 0.80 -10.36 -5.34
N CYS A 87 1.52 -10.13 -4.23
CA CYS A 87 1.03 -10.41 -2.88
C CYS A 87 -0.24 -9.60 -2.52
N CYS A 88 -0.41 -8.44 -3.16
CA CYS A 88 -1.58 -7.56 -3.04
C CYS A 88 -2.59 -7.77 -4.19
N GLY A 89 -2.56 -8.91 -4.88
CA GLY A 89 -3.51 -9.24 -5.95
C GLY A 89 -3.38 -8.34 -7.20
N GLY A 90 -2.21 -7.77 -7.45
CA GLY A 90 -1.96 -6.88 -8.59
C GLY A 90 -2.45 -5.44 -8.37
N ARG A 91 -2.98 -5.11 -7.18
CA ARG A 91 -3.64 -3.82 -6.93
C ARG A 91 -2.62 -2.75 -6.57
N TYR A 92 -2.42 -1.80 -7.47
CA TYR A 92 -1.63 -0.61 -7.17
C TYR A 92 -2.21 0.68 -7.79
N HIS A 93 -1.80 1.80 -7.22
CA HIS A 93 -2.08 3.15 -7.70
C HIS A 93 -0.85 4.04 -7.52
N ILE A 94 -0.64 4.97 -8.45
CA ILE A 94 0.45 5.94 -8.40
C ILE A 94 -0.14 7.27 -7.97
N PHE A 95 0.47 7.90 -6.97
CA PHE A 95 -0.04 9.10 -6.35
C PHE A 95 1.07 10.15 -6.21
N ASN A 96 0.80 11.37 -6.68
CA ASN A 96 1.71 12.49 -6.57
C ASN A 96 1.22 13.44 -5.46
N ASN A 97 1.86 13.38 -4.29
CA ASN A 97 1.52 14.22 -3.14
C ASN A 97 1.84 15.70 -3.34
N ASP A 98 2.69 16.05 -4.32
CA ASP A 98 3.07 17.43 -4.61
C ASP A 98 2.04 18.10 -5.55
N ASP A 99 1.27 17.32 -6.29
CA ASP A 99 0.20 17.79 -7.19
C ASP A 99 -1.14 17.93 -6.47
N LYS A 100 -1.22 18.92 -5.56
CA LYS A 100 -2.39 19.14 -4.69
C LYS A 100 -3.68 19.54 -5.43
N GLN A 101 -3.58 19.99 -6.69
CA GLN A 101 -4.74 20.42 -7.48
C GLN A 101 -5.40 19.24 -8.22
N ASN A 102 -4.69 18.12 -8.34
CA ASN A 102 -5.14 16.98 -9.12
C ASN A 102 -6.03 16.03 -8.31
N LEU A 103 -7.28 16.45 -8.13
CA LEU A 103 -8.32 15.68 -7.45
C LEU A 103 -8.70 14.39 -8.21
N THR A 104 -8.32 14.28 -9.48
CA THR A 104 -8.56 13.08 -10.30
C THR A 104 -7.82 11.87 -9.74
N GLN A 105 -6.63 12.04 -9.16
CA GLN A 105 -5.87 10.94 -8.55
C GLN A 105 -6.65 10.29 -7.41
N VAL A 106 -7.24 11.11 -6.53
CA VAL A 106 -8.10 10.64 -5.43
C VAL A 106 -9.34 9.94 -5.97
N THR A 107 -9.97 10.50 -6.99
CA THR A 107 -11.17 9.91 -7.60
C THR A 107 -10.88 8.53 -8.18
N VAL A 108 -9.78 8.37 -8.93
CA VAL A 108 -9.36 7.09 -9.51
C VAL A 108 -8.96 6.10 -8.41
N LEU A 109 -8.26 6.55 -7.37
CA LEU A 109 -7.92 5.72 -6.21
C LEU A 109 -9.19 5.14 -5.56
N MET A 110 -10.17 5.99 -5.27
CA MET A 110 -11.45 5.58 -4.66
C MET A 110 -12.23 4.61 -5.55
N GLN A 111 -12.19 4.78 -6.88
CA GLN A 111 -12.80 3.83 -7.82
C GLN A 111 -12.11 2.47 -7.80
N LYS A 112 -10.78 2.43 -7.75
CA LYS A 112 -10.01 1.18 -7.66
C LYS A 112 -10.24 0.45 -6.34
N MET A 113 -10.49 1.16 -5.25
CA MET A 113 -10.76 0.54 -3.94
C MET A 113 -12.12 -0.16 -3.85
N ARG A 114 -13.09 0.26 -4.66
CA ARG A 114 -14.44 -0.32 -4.72
C ARG A 114 -14.54 -1.61 -5.54
N ARG A 115 -13.48 -1.94 -6.29
CA ARG A 115 -13.34 -3.16 -7.11
C ARG A 115 -12.40 -4.14 -6.43
#